data_AF-A0A349K8A9-F1
#
_entry.id   AF-A0A349K8A9-F1
#
_cell.length_a   1.000
_cell.length_b   1.000
_cell.length_c   1.000
_cell.angle_alpha   90.00
_cell.angle_beta   90.00
_cell.angle_gamma   90.00
#
_symmetry.space_group_name_H-M   'P 1'
#
loop_
_entity.id
_entity.type
_entity.pdbx_description
1 polymer ?
#
loop_
_entity_poly.entity_id
_entity_poly.type
_entity_poly.pdbx_seq_one_letter_code
_entity_poly.pdbx_strand_id
1 'polypeptide(L)'
;QIEMRALDDLAGCASIMASLIELKREPAAADIFGIFTRAEEVGLVGAGLIAAEQTIPSNTFVVSVETSSVIPGVEQGMGPVIRTGDASYTFDAEAEQILTLAKNSLLSENPGFKWQRQLMAAGSCEATAFAVNGFSTTGVAFPLGNWHNATTKIPDPNGAIGMEYISLDDFLNGTDLIFTSASMISSKAASPVKERLYRVQGKLKNRLKRQT
;
A
#
# COMPACT_ATOMS: atom_id res chain seq x y z
N GLN A 1 -1.35 19.90 6.89
CA GLN A 1 -2.49 19.33 6.15
C GLN A 1 -2.39 19.80 4.71
N ILE A 2 -2.77 18.95 3.76
CA ILE A 2 -2.87 19.26 2.34
C ILE A 2 -4.35 19.26 1.98
N GLU A 3 -4.83 20.28 1.27
CA GLU A 3 -6.23 20.40 0.85
C GLU A 3 -6.29 20.69 -0.65
N MET A 4 -7.04 19.88 -1.40
CA MET A 4 -7.30 20.11 -2.83
C MET A 4 -8.58 19.41 -3.28
N ARG A 5 -9.00 19.59 -4.53
CA ARG A 5 -10.25 19.02 -5.05
C ARG A 5 -10.15 17.55 -5.48
N ALA A 6 -8.94 17.04 -5.67
CA ALA A 6 -8.68 15.76 -6.29
C ALA A 6 -7.49 15.07 -5.63
N LEU A 7 -7.47 15.01 -4.29
CA LEU A 7 -6.49 14.18 -3.60
C LEU A 7 -6.68 12.71 -3.96
N ASP A 8 -7.93 12.29 -4.19
CA ASP A 8 -8.31 11.01 -4.76
C ASP A 8 -8.23 11.06 -6.30
N ASP A 9 -7.20 10.54 -6.98
CA ASP A 9 -5.95 9.96 -6.44
C ASP A 9 -4.68 10.73 -6.88
N LEU A 10 -4.75 12.07 -6.96
CA LEU A 10 -3.54 12.85 -7.30
C LEU A 10 -2.46 12.75 -6.20
N ALA A 11 -2.84 12.48 -4.95
CA ALA A 11 -1.88 12.22 -3.88
C ALA A 11 -1.08 10.94 -4.15
N GLY A 12 -1.74 9.84 -4.52
CA GLY A 12 -1.07 8.62 -4.95
C GLY A 12 -0.13 8.87 -6.12
N CYS A 13 -0.62 9.54 -7.16
CA CYS A 13 0.20 9.91 -8.33
C CYS A 13 1.45 10.71 -7.96
N ALA A 14 1.30 11.74 -7.10
CA ALA A 14 2.39 12.59 -6.66
C ALA A 14 3.45 11.82 -5.86
N SER A 15 3.02 10.91 -4.98
CA SER A 15 3.93 10.08 -4.19
C SER A 15 4.72 9.10 -5.06
N ILE A 16 4.08 8.44 -6.04
CA ILE A 16 4.76 7.57 -7.02
C ILE A 16 5.82 8.38 -7.77
N MET A 17 5.46 9.56 -8.29
CA MET A 17 6.38 10.43 -9.02
C MET A 17 7.55 10.89 -8.15
N ALA A 18 7.29 11.27 -6.90
CA ALA A 18 8.34 11.66 -5.95
C ALA A 18 9.31 10.49 -5.69
N SER A 19 8.79 9.29 -5.43
CA SER A 19 9.63 8.11 -5.24
C SER A 19 10.48 7.79 -6.48
N LEU A 20 9.93 7.91 -7.70
CA LEU A 20 10.69 7.71 -8.94
C LEU A 20 11.81 8.74 -9.13
N ILE A 21 11.60 10.00 -8.73
CA ILE A 21 12.62 11.04 -8.77
C ILE A 21 13.80 10.68 -7.85
N GLU A 22 13.51 10.18 -6.65
CA GLU A 22 14.56 9.75 -5.72
C GLU A 22 15.22 8.44 -6.17
N LEU A 23 14.48 7.47 -6.71
CA LEU A 23 15.04 6.24 -7.29
C LEU A 23 15.97 6.49 -8.48
N LYS A 24 15.78 7.60 -9.20
CA LYS A 24 16.73 8.02 -10.24
C LYS A 24 18.09 8.42 -9.65
N ARG A 25 18.11 8.97 -8.43
CA ARG A 25 19.34 9.35 -7.71
C ARG A 25 19.94 8.18 -6.96
N GLU A 26 19.08 7.32 -6.42
CA GLU A 26 19.43 6.13 -5.64
C GLU A 26 18.76 4.88 -6.25
N PRO A 27 19.35 4.29 -7.30
CA PRO A 27 18.72 3.19 -8.03
C PRO A 27 18.57 1.93 -7.18
N ALA A 28 17.37 1.34 -7.24
CA ALA A 28 17.12 -0.01 -6.74
C ALA A 28 17.73 -1.07 -7.67
N ALA A 29 17.96 -2.28 -7.14
CA ALA A 29 18.46 -3.41 -7.94
C ALA A 29 17.38 -4.05 -8.84
N ALA A 30 16.11 -3.72 -8.62
CA ALA A 30 14.97 -4.22 -9.39
C ALA A 30 14.49 -3.19 -10.41
N ASP A 31 13.83 -3.66 -11.47
CA ASP A 31 13.12 -2.79 -12.41
C ASP A 31 11.88 -2.21 -11.72
N ILE A 32 11.76 -0.88 -11.71
CA ILE A 32 10.65 -0.16 -11.06
C ILE A 32 9.78 0.52 -12.12
N PHE A 33 8.48 0.29 -12.04
CA PHE A 33 7.48 0.89 -12.91
C PHE A 33 6.60 1.85 -12.11
N GLY A 34 6.45 3.10 -12.58
CA GLY A 34 5.33 3.96 -12.18
C GLY A 34 4.21 3.83 -13.20
N ILE A 35 3.04 3.37 -12.75
CA ILE A 35 1.88 3.16 -13.61
C ILE A 35 0.81 4.16 -13.20
N PHE A 36 0.32 4.92 -14.17
CA PHE A 36 -0.75 5.90 -13.99
C PHE A 36 -1.89 5.52 -14.92
N THR A 37 -3.01 5.16 -14.34
CA THR A 37 -4.17 4.65 -15.05
C THR A 37 -5.25 5.72 -15.15
N ARG A 38 -6.31 5.40 -15.88
CA ARG A 38 -7.52 6.21 -15.95
C ARG A 38 -8.71 5.29 -15.81
N ALA A 39 -9.86 5.88 -15.50
CA ALA A 39 -11.14 5.17 -15.44
C ALA A 39 -11.18 4.10 -14.33
N GLU A 40 -10.57 4.41 -13.18
CA GLU A 40 -10.70 3.65 -11.92
C GLU A 40 -12.17 3.66 -11.46
N GLU A 41 -12.75 4.86 -11.34
CA GLU A 41 -14.12 5.14 -10.85
C GLU A 41 -15.27 4.50 -11.64
N VAL A 42 -14.97 3.96 -12.82
CA VAL A 42 -15.96 3.27 -13.69
C VAL A 42 -15.69 1.77 -13.81
N GLY A 43 -14.83 1.22 -12.93
CA GLY A 43 -14.59 -0.22 -12.82
C GLY A 43 -13.15 -0.64 -13.08
N LEU A 44 -12.16 0.12 -12.62
CA LEU A 44 -10.73 -0.23 -12.67
C LEU A 44 -10.22 -0.49 -14.10
N VAL A 45 -10.78 0.21 -15.10
CA VAL A 45 -10.63 -0.17 -16.51
C VAL A 45 -9.17 -0.10 -16.97
N GLY A 46 -8.46 0.97 -16.60
CA GLY A 46 -7.05 1.15 -16.97
C GLY A 46 -6.16 0.05 -16.39
N ALA A 47 -6.22 -0.16 -15.07
CA ALA A 47 -5.48 -1.22 -14.40
C ALA A 47 -5.85 -2.62 -14.94
N GLY A 48 -7.14 -2.88 -15.16
CA GLY A 48 -7.63 -4.14 -15.69
C GLY A 48 -7.08 -4.46 -17.07
N LEU A 49 -7.00 -3.49 -17.98
CA LEU A 49 -6.44 -3.68 -19.32
C LEU A 49 -4.93 -3.92 -19.28
N ILE A 50 -4.19 -3.15 -18.46
CA ILE A 50 -2.73 -3.36 -18.26
C ILE A 50 -2.45 -4.77 -17.76
N ALA A 51 -3.23 -5.22 -16.77
CA ALA A 51 -3.08 -6.54 -16.17
C ALA A 51 -3.47 -7.67 -17.13
N ALA A 52 -4.59 -7.54 -17.84
CA ALA A 52 -5.09 -8.55 -18.79
C ALA A 52 -4.17 -8.72 -20.01
N GLU A 53 -3.66 -7.62 -20.55
CA GLU A 53 -2.73 -7.62 -21.70
C GLU A 53 -1.28 -7.89 -21.27
N GLN A 54 -1.00 -8.02 -19.97
CA GLN A 54 0.32 -8.26 -19.39
C GLN A 54 1.38 -7.30 -19.95
N THR A 55 1.05 -6.00 -20.01
CA THR A 55 1.97 -4.99 -20.54
C THR A 55 3.17 -4.73 -19.61
N ILE A 56 3.15 -5.32 -18.41
CA ILE A 56 4.26 -5.42 -17.47
C ILE A 56 4.55 -6.89 -17.16
N PRO A 57 5.78 -7.25 -16.72
CA PRO A 57 6.10 -8.64 -16.37
C PRO A 57 5.17 -9.22 -15.30
N SER A 58 4.66 -10.43 -15.50
CA SER A 58 3.67 -11.06 -14.60
C SER A 58 4.22 -11.41 -13.21
N ASN A 59 5.53 -11.46 -13.04
CA ASN A 59 6.20 -11.63 -11.75
C ASN A 59 6.43 -10.31 -10.99
N THR A 60 5.83 -9.21 -11.43
CA THR A 60 5.91 -7.90 -10.76
C THR A 60 5.06 -7.90 -9.49
N PHE A 61 5.62 -7.43 -8.37
CA PHE A 61 4.82 -7.06 -7.20
C PHE A 61 4.15 -5.72 -7.46
N VAL A 62 2.81 -5.69 -7.38
CA VAL A 62 2.02 -4.49 -7.63
C VAL A 62 1.62 -3.86 -6.30
N VAL A 63 2.00 -2.62 -6.09
CA VAL A 63 1.58 -1.80 -4.94
C VAL A 63 0.58 -0.76 -5.45
N SER A 64 -0.72 -0.97 -5.21
CA SER A 64 -1.73 0.08 -5.46
C SER A 64 -1.49 1.21 -4.48
N VAL A 65 -1.27 2.42 -4.98
CA VAL A 65 -1.20 3.62 -4.15
C VAL A 65 -2.52 4.34 -4.33
N GLU A 66 -3.20 4.65 -3.23
CA GLU A 66 -4.55 5.20 -3.26
C GLU A 66 -4.74 6.23 -2.14
N THR A 67 -5.89 6.90 -2.15
CA THR A 67 -6.46 7.47 -0.94
C THR A 67 -7.61 6.61 -0.42
N SER A 68 -7.96 6.73 0.86
CA SER A 68 -9.10 5.96 1.41
C SER A 68 -9.72 6.67 2.59
N SER A 69 -11.05 6.59 2.69
CA SER A 69 -11.81 7.15 3.81
C SER A 69 -11.29 6.66 5.17
N VAL A 70 -11.31 7.56 6.15
CA VAL A 70 -11.02 7.24 7.55
C VAL A 70 -12.10 6.29 8.09
N ILE A 71 -11.69 5.13 8.60
CA ILE A 71 -12.55 4.10 9.20
C ILE A 71 -12.07 3.77 10.61
N PRO A 72 -12.85 3.08 11.46
CA PRO A 72 -12.37 2.66 12.78
C PRO A 72 -11.01 1.93 12.70
N GLY A 73 -10.03 2.42 13.44
CA GLY A 73 -8.66 1.91 13.44
C GLY A 73 -7.72 2.53 12.40
N VAL A 74 -8.20 3.49 11.61
CA VAL A 74 -7.39 4.34 10.73
C VAL A 74 -7.59 5.79 11.15
N GLU A 75 -6.50 6.54 11.31
CA GLU A 75 -6.53 7.95 11.72
C GLU A 75 -5.57 8.80 10.88
N GLN A 76 -5.97 10.02 10.55
CA GLN A 76 -5.05 10.97 9.91
C GLN A 76 -3.95 11.41 10.88
N GLY A 77 -2.74 11.60 10.35
CA GLY A 77 -1.55 11.96 11.13
C GLY A 77 -0.91 10.77 11.85
N MET A 78 -1.42 9.56 11.64
CA MET A 78 -0.88 8.30 12.15
C MET A 78 -0.11 7.51 11.08
N GLY A 79 0.19 8.14 9.95
CA GLY A 79 0.98 7.59 8.85
C GLY A 79 0.15 6.94 7.74
N PRO A 80 0.79 6.57 6.62
CA PRO A 80 0.16 5.83 5.54
C PRO A 80 -0.37 4.47 6.04
N VAL A 81 -1.43 3.97 5.42
CA VAL A 81 -1.98 2.65 5.69
C VAL A 81 -1.36 1.64 4.73
N ILE A 82 -0.65 0.63 5.25
CA ILE A 82 -0.34 -0.59 4.51
C ILE A 82 -1.65 -1.39 4.39
N ARG A 83 -2.19 -1.48 3.17
CA ARG A 83 -3.43 -2.17 2.88
C ARG A 83 -3.19 -3.67 2.82
N THR A 84 -3.90 -4.41 3.66
CA THR A 84 -3.85 -5.88 3.67
C THR A 84 -4.88 -6.51 2.74
N GLY A 85 -5.70 -5.68 2.11
CA GLY A 85 -6.83 -6.07 1.29
C GLY A 85 -7.81 -4.92 1.10
N ASP A 86 -8.84 -5.21 0.32
CA ASP A 86 -9.94 -4.31 0.00
C ASP A 86 -11.29 -5.04 0.14
N ALA A 87 -12.37 -4.49 -0.42
CA ALA A 87 -13.70 -5.13 -0.37
C ALA A 87 -13.77 -6.49 -1.08
N SER A 88 -12.87 -6.76 -2.03
CA SER A 88 -12.89 -7.95 -2.89
C SER A 88 -11.87 -9.01 -2.48
N TYR A 89 -10.65 -8.59 -2.13
CA TYR A 89 -9.55 -9.53 -1.86
C TYR A 89 -8.77 -9.16 -0.60
N THR A 90 -8.32 -10.20 0.10
CA THR A 90 -7.11 -10.10 0.93
C THR A 90 -5.90 -10.15 0.00
N PHE A 91 -4.92 -9.30 0.24
CA PHE A 91 -3.75 -9.15 -0.61
C PHE A 91 -2.63 -10.15 -0.29
N ASP A 92 -1.67 -10.24 -1.22
CA ASP A 92 -0.61 -11.23 -1.18
C ASP A 92 0.40 -10.94 -0.07
N ALA A 93 0.74 -11.98 0.71
CA ALA A 93 1.61 -11.85 1.86
C ALA A 93 3.07 -11.56 1.48
N GLU A 94 3.54 -12.02 0.33
CA GLU A 94 4.89 -11.72 -0.17
C GLU A 94 4.98 -10.30 -0.71
N ALA A 95 3.94 -9.82 -1.41
CA ALA A 95 3.84 -8.42 -1.83
C ALA A 95 3.75 -7.47 -0.62
N GLU A 96 2.95 -7.78 0.41
CA GLU A 96 2.91 -6.95 1.63
C GLU A 96 4.26 -6.95 2.38
N GLN A 97 5.08 -8.00 2.22
CA GLN A 97 6.35 -8.13 2.93
C GLN A 97 7.35 -7.04 2.53
N ILE A 98 7.34 -6.54 1.28
CA ILE A 98 8.23 -5.44 0.87
C ILE A 98 7.91 -4.12 1.60
N LEU A 99 6.63 -3.83 1.85
CA LEU A 99 6.19 -2.68 2.64
C LEU A 99 6.53 -2.88 4.12
N THR A 100 6.37 -4.11 4.63
CA THR A 100 6.74 -4.44 6.02
C THR A 100 8.24 -4.26 6.27
N LEU A 101 9.10 -4.69 5.33
CA LEU A 101 10.55 -4.52 5.44
C LEU A 101 10.93 -3.04 5.36
N ALA A 102 10.34 -2.29 4.43
CA ALA A 102 10.59 -0.86 4.27
C ALA A 102 10.26 -0.08 5.54
N LYS A 103 9.06 -0.31 6.09
CA LYS A 103 8.63 0.25 7.37
C LYS A 103 9.60 -0.10 8.51
N ASN A 104 10.13 -1.32 8.58
CA ASN A 104 11.09 -1.68 9.63
C ASN A 104 12.43 -0.93 9.48
N SER A 105 12.90 -0.72 8.24
CA SER A 105 14.09 0.11 7.96
C SER A 105 13.86 1.54 8.43
N LEU A 106 12.74 2.13 7.99
CA LEU A 106 12.35 3.50 8.36
C LEU A 106 12.22 3.68 9.88
N LEU A 107 11.66 2.70 10.59
CA LEU A 107 11.59 2.73 12.06
C LEU A 107 12.97 2.62 12.74
N SER A 108 13.92 1.90 12.15
CA SER A 108 15.28 1.82 12.70
C SER A 108 16.07 3.11 12.54
N GLU A 109 15.77 3.88 11.49
CA GLU A 109 16.39 5.18 11.22
C GLU A 109 15.69 6.31 11.96
N ASN A 110 14.36 6.25 12.02
CA ASN A 110 13.50 7.20 12.69
C ASN A 110 12.45 6.48 13.55
N PRO A 111 12.68 6.35 14.88
CA PRO A 111 11.71 5.76 15.80
C PRO A 111 10.35 6.49 15.86
N GLY A 112 10.29 7.73 15.36
CA GLY A 112 9.06 8.52 15.25
C GLY A 112 8.28 8.27 13.95
N PHE A 113 8.77 7.43 13.03
CA PHE A 113 8.07 7.08 11.79
C PHE A 113 6.71 6.45 12.09
N LYS A 114 5.66 7.02 11.51
CA LYS A 114 4.28 6.58 11.71
C LYS A 114 3.78 5.82 10.50
N TRP A 115 2.97 4.81 10.75
CA TRP A 115 2.37 3.95 9.74
C TRP A 115 1.19 3.21 10.38
N GLN A 116 0.30 2.72 9.55
CA GLN A 116 -0.87 1.94 9.95
C GLN A 116 -0.95 0.69 9.07
N ARG A 117 -1.77 -0.30 9.48
CA ARG A 117 -2.03 -1.49 8.67
C ARG A 117 -3.47 -1.93 8.86
N GLN A 118 -4.22 -2.05 7.77
CA GLN A 118 -5.65 -2.33 7.82
C GLN A 118 -6.17 -2.96 6.53
N LEU A 119 -7.26 -3.72 6.65
CA LEU A 119 -8.08 -4.14 5.50
C LEU A 119 -9.10 -3.02 5.19
N MET A 120 -9.00 -2.41 4.01
CA MET A 120 -9.80 -1.26 3.62
C MET A 120 -11.06 -1.70 2.86
N ALA A 121 -12.09 -2.14 3.61
CA ALA A 121 -13.22 -2.90 3.07
C ALA A 121 -14.32 -2.09 2.36
N ALA A 122 -14.20 -0.76 2.25
CA ALA A 122 -15.28 0.09 1.75
C ALA A 122 -15.51 -0.03 0.23
N GLY A 123 -14.45 -0.37 -0.52
CA GLY A 123 -14.48 -0.53 -1.96
C GLY A 123 -13.29 -1.36 -2.43
N SER A 124 -13.25 -1.67 -3.72
CA SER A 124 -12.09 -2.28 -4.36
C SER A 124 -11.12 -1.19 -4.82
N CYS A 125 -9.84 -1.55 -5.01
CA CYS A 125 -8.85 -0.66 -5.62
C CYS A 125 -8.15 -1.35 -6.79
N GLU A 126 -7.24 -0.66 -7.48
CA GLU A 126 -6.59 -1.19 -8.68
C GLU A 126 -5.79 -2.47 -8.43
N ALA A 127 -5.27 -2.69 -7.22
CA ALA A 127 -4.68 -3.99 -6.83
C ALA A 127 -5.61 -5.18 -7.08
N THR A 128 -6.93 -5.02 -6.95
CA THR A 128 -7.89 -6.09 -7.29
C THR A 128 -7.87 -6.41 -8.78
N ALA A 129 -7.77 -5.40 -9.66
CA ALA A 129 -7.72 -5.61 -11.10
C ALA A 129 -6.45 -6.36 -11.55
N PHE A 130 -5.33 -6.14 -10.86
CA PHE A 130 -4.10 -6.91 -11.06
C PHE A 130 -4.21 -8.32 -10.45
N ALA A 131 -4.78 -8.45 -9.24
CA ALA A 131 -4.91 -9.73 -8.54
C ALA A 131 -5.73 -10.76 -9.33
N VAL A 132 -6.86 -10.33 -9.94
CA VAL A 132 -7.69 -11.23 -10.78
C VAL A 132 -6.95 -11.77 -12.00
N ASN A 133 -5.87 -11.11 -12.43
CA ASN A 133 -5.00 -11.52 -13.53
C ASN A 133 -3.72 -12.24 -13.07
N GLY A 134 -3.63 -12.62 -11.79
CA GLY A 134 -2.56 -13.48 -11.27
C GLY A 134 -1.29 -12.75 -10.79
N PHE A 135 -1.31 -11.42 -10.69
CA PHE A 135 -0.22 -10.67 -10.07
C PHE A 135 -0.27 -10.79 -8.55
N SER A 136 0.90 -10.77 -7.90
CA SER A 136 1.00 -10.58 -6.45
C SER A 136 0.83 -9.10 -6.13
N THR A 137 -0.22 -8.77 -5.37
CA THR A 137 -0.60 -7.37 -5.12
C THR A 137 -0.64 -7.03 -3.64
N THR A 138 -0.43 -5.75 -3.33
CA THR A 138 -0.64 -5.11 -2.03
C THR A 138 -1.00 -3.64 -2.26
N GLY A 139 -1.09 -2.82 -1.21
CA GLY A 139 -1.29 -1.39 -1.40
C GLY A 139 -0.89 -0.49 -0.24
N VAL A 140 -0.84 0.80 -0.56
CA VAL A 140 -0.65 1.91 0.38
C VAL A 140 -1.83 2.85 0.22
N ALA A 141 -2.44 3.28 1.32
CA ALA A 141 -3.49 4.30 1.31
C ALA A 141 -3.15 5.50 2.18
N PHE A 142 -3.44 6.70 1.69
CA PHE A 142 -3.47 7.91 2.50
C PHE A 142 -4.85 8.09 3.14
N PRO A 143 -4.96 8.22 4.48
CA PRO A 143 -6.23 8.48 5.13
C PRO A 143 -6.85 9.81 4.65
N LEU A 144 -8.00 9.74 4.02
CA LEU A 144 -8.67 10.84 3.32
C LEU A 144 -9.87 11.37 4.11
N GLY A 145 -9.95 12.70 4.20
CA GLY A 145 -11.14 13.42 4.60
C GLY A 145 -11.89 13.97 3.39
N ASN A 146 -13.22 14.02 3.50
CA ASN A 146 -14.16 14.44 2.46
C ASN A 146 -14.03 13.65 1.15
N TRP A 147 -14.01 12.31 1.23
CA TRP A 147 -13.98 11.45 0.03
C TRP A 147 -15.03 11.86 -1.00
N HIS A 148 -14.61 11.96 -2.27
CA HIS A 148 -15.43 12.48 -3.38
C HIS A 148 -16.00 13.88 -3.11
N ASN A 149 -15.21 14.69 -2.42
CA ASN A 149 -15.56 16.03 -1.93
C ASN A 149 -16.81 16.10 -1.04
N ALA A 150 -17.30 14.98 -0.49
CA ALA A 150 -18.48 14.98 0.36
C ALA A 150 -18.11 15.29 1.81
N THR A 151 -18.63 16.39 2.38
CA THR A 151 -18.32 16.75 3.78
C THR A 151 -18.86 15.78 4.82
N THR A 152 -19.71 14.83 4.41
CA THR A 152 -20.29 13.79 5.27
C THR A 152 -20.20 12.41 4.58
N LYS A 153 -21.25 11.99 3.88
CA LYS A 153 -21.33 10.73 3.13
C LYS A 153 -22.14 10.91 1.85
N ILE A 154 -22.03 9.97 0.93
CA ILE A 154 -22.78 9.97 -0.32
C ILE A 154 -23.86 8.87 -0.29
N PRO A 155 -25.14 9.19 -0.50
CA PRO A 155 -25.77 10.51 -0.44
C PRO A 155 -26.07 10.95 1.00
N ASP A 156 -26.04 12.25 1.27
CA ASP A 156 -26.54 12.87 2.50
C ASP A 156 -27.21 14.21 2.17
N PRO A 157 -28.53 14.38 2.43
CA PRO A 157 -29.22 15.63 2.14
C PRO A 157 -28.73 16.83 2.97
N ASN A 158 -28.02 16.58 4.07
CA ASN A 158 -27.40 17.63 4.89
C ASN A 158 -25.90 17.81 4.59
N GLY A 159 -25.35 17.05 3.65
CA GLY A 159 -23.96 17.15 3.21
C GLY A 159 -23.73 18.39 2.35
N ALA A 160 -22.48 18.82 2.27
CA ALA A 160 -22.01 19.86 1.39
C ALA A 160 -20.82 19.36 0.55
N ILE A 161 -20.37 20.20 -0.39
CA ILE A 161 -19.16 19.97 -1.16
C ILE A 161 -18.01 20.68 -0.47
N GLY A 162 -16.95 19.94 -0.15
CA GLY A 162 -15.75 20.43 0.52
C GLY A 162 -14.47 19.96 -0.19
N MET A 163 -13.37 20.65 0.06
CA MET A 163 -12.06 20.17 -0.39
C MET A 163 -11.74 18.85 0.28
N GLU A 164 -11.15 17.92 -0.46
CA GLU A 164 -10.52 16.75 0.13
C GLU A 164 -9.30 17.19 0.94
N TYR A 165 -8.97 16.42 1.97
CA TYR A 165 -7.78 16.70 2.77
C TYR A 165 -7.07 15.44 3.27
N ILE A 166 -5.75 15.50 3.32
CA ILE A 166 -4.87 14.51 3.97
C ILE A 166 -3.88 15.19 4.92
N SER A 167 -3.32 14.43 5.86
CA SER A 167 -2.18 14.92 6.65
C SER A 167 -0.94 15.06 5.77
N LEU A 168 -0.16 16.12 6.01
CA LEU A 168 1.15 16.27 5.36
C LEU A 168 2.10 15.15 5.80
N ASP A 169 2.07 14.79 7.08
CA ASP A 169 2.93 13.73 7.62
C ASP A 169 2.57 12.36 7.04
N ASP A 170 1.29 12.08 6.78
CA ASP A 170 0.87 10.82 6.16
C ASP A 170 1.39 10.74 4.72
N PHE A 171 1.32 11.85 3.97
CA PHE A 171 1.84 11.95 2.62
C PHE A 171 3.35 11.73 2.56
N LEU A 172 4.12 12.41 3.42
CA LEU A 172 5.58 12.28 3.47
C LEU A 172 5.99 10.86 3.88
N ASN A 173 5.43 10.35 4.98
CA ASN A 173 5.75 8.99 5.44
C ASN A 173 5.34 7.91 4.41
N GLY A 174 4.25 8.10 3.68
CA GLY A 174 3.86 7.19 2.60
C GLY A 174 4.77 7.26 1.39
N THR A 175 5.24 8.45 1.02
CA THR A 175 6.23 8.61 -0.06
C THR A 175 7.55 7.93 0.32
N ASP A 176 8.02 8.10 1.56
CA ASP A 176 9.20 7.41 2.08
C ASP A 176 9.00 5.90 2.08
N LEU A 177 7.82 5.42 2.53
CA LEU A 177 7.50 3.98 2.52
C LEU A 177 7.54 3.38 1.11
N ILE A 178 6.93 4.06 0.13
CA ILE A 178 6.91 3.63 -1.28
C ILE A 178 8.34 3.59 -1.82
N PHE A 179 9.10 4.66 -1.65
CA PHE A 179 10.50 4.75 -2.07
C PHE A 179 11.35 3.63 -1.47
N THR A 180 11.33 3.48 -0.15
CA THR A 180 12.13 2.48 0.55
C THR A 180 11.73 1.05 0.14
N SER A 181 10.45 0.79 -0.16
CA SER A 181 9.97 -0.54 -0.56
C SER A 181 10.59 -1.05 -1.87
N ALA A 182 10.93 -0.16 -2.80
CA ALA A 182 11.57 -0.52 -4.06
C ALA A 182 12.92 -1.24 -3.84
N SER A 183 13.61 -0.96 -2.74
CA SER A 183 14.90 -1.58 -2.40
C SER A 183 14.77 -2.90 -1.61
N MET A 184 13.55 -3.29 -1.22
CA MET A 184 13.31 -4.47 -0.36
C MET A 184 13.15 -5.78 -1.14
N ILE A 185 13.09 -5.72 -2.47
CA ILE A 185 12.93 -6.90 -3.35
C ILE A 185 14.20 -7.79 -3.32
N SER A 186 15.39 -7.20 -3.20
CA SER A 186 16.68 -7.92 -3.26
C SER A 186 17.10 -8.55 -1.94
N SER A 187 16.58 -8.09 -0.80
CA SER A 187 16.71 -8.85 0.45
C SER A 187 15.85 -10.08 0.27
N LYS A 188 16.46 -11.26 0.04
CA LYS A 188 15.77 -12.56 0.04
C LYS A 188 14.59 -12.45 0.99
N ALA A 189 13.37 -12.59 0.48
CA ALA A 189 12.09 -12.42 1.17
C ALA A 189 11.88 -13.45 2.30
N ALA A 190 12.87 -13.58 3.17
CA ALA A 190 12.80 -14.28 4.41
C ALA A 190 12.05 -13.36 5.34
N SER A 191 10.73 -13.57 5.40
CA SER A 191 9.90 -12.94 6.42
C SER A 191 10.62 -13.07 7.77
N PRO A 192 10.93 -11.96 8.47
CA PRO A 192 11.63 -12.02 9.76
C PRO A 192 10.89 -12.92 10.77
N VAL A 193 9.56 -13.00 10.62
CA VAL A 193 8.71 -13.92 11.38
C VAL A 193 9.03 -15.38 11.03
N LYS A 194 9.13 -15.73 9.74
CA LYS A 194 9.47 -17.09 9.27
C LYS A 194 10.83 -17.52 9.81
N GLU A 195 11.85 -16.67 9.72
CA GLU A 195 13.19 -16.97 10.27
C GLU A 195 13.14 -17.20 11.79
N ARG A 196 12.48 -16.29 12.52
CA ARG A 196 12.31 -16.38 13.98
C ARG A 196 11.61 -17.68 14.36
N LEU A 197 10.53 -18.03 13.66
CA LEU A 197 9.74 -19.23 13.94
C LEU A 197 10.52 -20.50 13.61
N TYR A 198 11.19 -20.59 12.46
CA TYR A 198 12.02 -21.73 12.11
C TYR A 198 13.18 -21.93 13.09
N ARG A 199 13.79 -20.85 13.59
CA ARG A 199 14.80 -20.94 14.64
C ARG A 199 14.24 -21.55 15.93
N VAL A 200 13.06 -21.12 16.36
CA VAL A 200 12.40 -21.66 17.58
C VAL A 200 11.98 -23.11 17.37
N GLN A 201 11.32 -23.42 16.26
CA GLN A 201 10.89 -24.78 15.91
C GLN A 201 12.09 -25.73 15.80
N GLY A 202 13.19 -25.30 15.18
CA GLY A 202 14.43 -26.06 15.09
C GLY A 202 15.01 -26.43 16.46
N LYS A 203 14.97 -25.50 17.43
CA LYS A 203 15.38 -25.76 18.82
C LYS A 203 14.45 -26.72 19.56
N LEU A 204 13.14 -26.65 19.30
CA LEU A 204 12.12 -27.36 20.06
C LEU A 204 11.62 -28.65 19.38
N LYS A 205 12.05 -28.95 18.14
CA LYS A 205 11.53 -30.07 17.33
C LYS A 205 11.55 -31.43 18.03
N ASN A 206 12.54 -31.67 18.89
CA ASN A 206 12.68 -32.93 19.61
C ASN A 206 11.73 -33.06 20.81
N ARG A 207 11.09 -31.99 21.28
CA ARG A 207 10.15 -32.02 22.42
C ARG A 207 8.82 -32.69 22.08
N LEU A 208 8.51 -32.86 20.80
CA LEU A 208 7.34 -33.58 20.33
C LEU A 208 7.58 -35.08 20.15
N LYS A 209 8.83 -35.55 20.26
CA LYS A 209 9.11 -36.98 20.24
C LYS A 209 8.61 -37.58 21.55
N ARG A 210 7.58 -38.42 21.49
CA ARG A 210 7.17 -39.26 22.62
C ARG A 210 8.40 -40.03 23.08
N GLN A 211 8.72 -39.93 24.37
CA GLN A 211 9.63 -40.89 25.00
C GLN A 211 8.90 -42.23 25.01
N THR A 212 9.31 -43.13 24.11
CA THR A 212 8.97 -44.56 24.15
C THR A 212 9.81 -45.26 25.18
#